data_AF-A0A3A8Z0Y3-F1
#
_entry.id   AF-A0A3A8Z0Y3-F1
#
_cell.length_a   1.000
_cell.length_b   1.000
_cell.length_c   1.000
_cell.angle_alpha   90.00
_cell.angle_beta   90.00
_cell.angle_gamma   90.00
#
_symmetry.space_group_name_H-M   'P 1'
#
loop_
_entity.id
_entity.type
_entity.pdbx_description
1 polymer ?
#
loop_
_entity_poly.entity_id
_entity_poly.type
_entity_poly.pdbx_seq_one_letter_code
_entity_poly.pdbx_strand_id
1 'polypeptide(L)'
;MIEKILNSMFHGNLKTKIFLWSVVLMAVSALILLMAGIILGNVFLGFGGVVAGLAGLITSQSVSLNDLQRAKKKKKKKKEKDKMQDDMPSDDSEGREKETEEASGEQKSKKERNREKAQYLSSLNDKKLKKIMKEHKVNQIHVKVMIDSYPAKNIEQAPAFMWRTDTMLHFMILTGQAEEFEVPLEDIKGFLLVKNVSADPDKDYASFQYSTFISKMFQPYLPEYFETTNNGQLERKKNTFRIEPGIYLTNSSVANLRKVLLPGVAFLVDDQVIASTRFNEYFKELYRSSLLCKNMVISLEEYREQIPKTLDALLDAPISGTEFVNTIYDLNKYRLISKNDVVTYTQRYRELKMSSH
;
A
#
# COMPACT_ATOMS: atom_id res chain seq x y z
N MET A 1 4.72 12.11 -42.08
CA MET A 1 4.83 11.98 -40.59
C MET A 1 6.16 11.33 -40.20
N ILE A 2 6.55 10.25 -40.88
CA ILE A 2 7.84 9.54 -40.72
C ILE A 2 9.06 10.45 -40.96
N GLU A 3 9.06 11.28 -42.02
CA GLU A 3 10.16 12.23 -42.28
C GLU A 3 10.39 13.26 -41.15
N LYS A 4 9.33 13.68 -40.45
CA LYS A 4 9.44 14.59 -39.29
C LYS A 4 10.03 13.90 -38.06
N ILE A 5 9.76 12.61 -37.90
CA ILE A 5 10.32 11.78 -36.82
C ILE A 5 11.80 11.53 -37.09
N LEU A 6 12.17 11.18 -38.33
CA LEU A 6 13.56 11.03 -38.78
C LEU A 6 14.34 12.34 -38.62
N ASN A 7 13.79 13.47 -39.07
CA ASN A 7 14.47 14.76 -38.90
C ASN A 7 14.63 15.15 -37.42
N SER A 8 13.67 14.81 -36.55
CA SER A 8 13.76 15.04 -35.11
C SER A 8 14.75 14.09 -34.41
N MET A 9 14.98 12.90 -34.97
CA MET A 9 15.94 11.92 -34.47
C MET A 9 17.39 12.35 -34.75
N PHE A 10 17.65 13.02 -35.87
CA PHE A 10 18.99 13.51 -36.24
C PHE A 10 19.25 14.99 -35.90
N HIS A 11 18.23 15.85 -35.87
CA HIS A 11 18.38 17.30 -35.65
C HIS A 11 17.59 17.86 -34.45
N GLY A 12 16.92 17.00 -33.66
CA GLY A 12 16.17 17.41 -32.46
C GLY A 12 17.03 17.70 -31.21
N ASN A 13 16.37 18.21 -30.17
CA ASN A 13 16.97 18.43 -28.86
C ASN A 13 17.51 17.10 -28.27
N LEU A 14 18.63 17.11 -27.54
CA LEU A 14 19.32 15.93 -27.03
C LEU A 14 18.39 14.96 -26.28
N LYS A 15 17.47 15.50 -25.45
CA LYS A 15 16.45 14.70 -24.74
C LYS A 15 15.49 13.98 -25.69
N THR A 16 15.08 14.65 -26.78
CA THR A 16 14.20 14.09 -27.80
C THR A 16 14.90 13.02 -28.63
N LYS A 17 16.19 13.20 -28.93
CA LYS A 17 17.01 12.19 -29.62
C LYS A 17 17.15 10.91 -28.80
N ILE A 18 17.50 11.03 -27.51
CA ILE A 18 17.66 9.89 -26.60
C ILE A 18 16.34 9.12 -26.48
N PHE A 19 15.22 9.83 -26.35
CA PHE A 19 13.90 9.20 -26.26
C PHE A 19 13.53 8.44 -27.54
N LEU A 20 13.68 9.07 -28.72
CA LEU A 20 13.34 8.44 -29.99
C LEU A 20 14.22 7.22 -30.30
N TRP A 21 15.52 7.30 -30.01
CA TRP A 21 16.42 6.16 -30.14
C TRP A 21 16.11 5.04 -29.14
N SER A 22 15.74 5.37 -27.90
CA SER A 22 15.34 4.39 -26.90
C SER A 22 14.11 3.58 -27.32
N VAL A 23 13.10 4.23 -27.92
CA VAL A 23 11.89 3.54 -28.42
C VAL A 23 12.22 2.59 -29.57
N VAL A 24 13.07 3.02 -30.51
CA VAL A 24 13.50 2.16 -31.64
C VAL A 24 14.32 0.97 -31.14
N LEU A 25 15.23 1.19 -30.20
CA LEU A 25 16.11 0.15 -29.67
C LEU A 25 15.32 -0.89 -28.86
N MET A 26 14.30 -0.45 -28.11
CA MET A 26 13.36 -1.36 -27.43
C MET A 26 12.53 -2.18 -28.42
N ALA A 27 12.01 -1.58 -29.49
CA ALA A 27 11.24 -2.31 -30.51
C ALA A 27 12.08 -3.39 -31.22
N VAL A 28 13.34 -3.08 -31.55
CA VAL A 28 14.28 -4.05 -32.15
C VAL A 28 14.61 -5.16 -31.16
N SER A 29 14.87 -4.83 -29.89
CA SER A 29 15.18 -5.84 -28.86
C SER A 29 14.02 -6.81 -28.61
N ALA A 30 12.77 -6.33 -28.64
CA ALA A 30 11.58 -7.16 -28.46
C ALA A 30 11.42 -8.18 -29.60
N LEU A 31 11.68 -7.76 -30.84
CA LEU A 31 11.66 -8.64 -32.02
C LEU A 31 12.75 -9.72 -31.96
N ILE A 32 13.96 -9.36 -31.53
CA ILE A 32 15.08 -10.30 -31.37
C ILE A 32 14.75 -11.36 -30.30
N LEU A 33 14.20 -10.93 -29.15
CA LEU A 33 13.85 -11.84 -28.05
C LEU A 33 12.69 -12.78 -28.42
N LEU A 34 11.70 -12.29 -29.17
CA LEU A 34 10.61 -13.12 -29.68
C LEU A 34 11.11 -14.18 -30.66
N MET A 35 11.96 -13.79 -31.63
CA MET A 35 12.53 -14.73 -32.60
C MET A 35 13.45 -15.76 -31.92
N ALA A 36 14.27 -15.32 -30.95
CA ALA A 36 15.12 -16.22 -30.18
C ALA A 36 14.31 -17.21 -29.33
N GLY A 37 13.19 -16.78 -28.74
CA GLY A 37 12.29 -17.65 -27.99
C GLY A 37 11.64 -18.74 -28.85
N ILE A 38 11.29 -18.42 -30.09
CA ILE A 38 10.71 -19.38 -31.05
C ILE A 38 11.77 -20.38 -31.53
N ILE A 39 12.97 -19.92 -31.89
CA ILE A 39 14.03 -20.78 -32.44
C ILE A 39 14.61 -21.71 -31.36
N LEU A 40 14.79 -21.23 -30.13
CA LEU A 40 15.40 -21.99 -29.04
C LEU A 40 14.37 -22.77 -28.20
N GLY A 41 13.08 -22.71 -28.54
CA GLY A 41 12.00 -23.38 -27.80
C GLY A 41 11.85 -22.92 -26.35
N ASN A 42 12.41 -21.76 -25.99
CA ASN A 42 12.45 -21.27 -24.62
C ASN A 42 11.36 -20.22 -24.37
N VAL A 43 10.30 -20.67 -23.68
CA VAL A 43 9.10 -19.90 -23.37
C VAL A 43 9.42 -18.62 -22.58
N PHE A 44 10.47 -18.62 -21.74
CA PHE A 44 10.83 -17.45 -20.94
C PHE A 44 11.41 -16.29 -21.77
N LEU A 45 12.11 -16.60 -22.87
CA LEU A 45 12.63 -15.57 -23.80
C LEU A 45 11.50 -14.96 -24.63
N GLY A 46 10.53 -15.78 -25.06
CA GLY A 46 9.31 -15.30 -25.71
C GLY A 46 8.49 -14.38 -24.81
N PHE A 47 8.37 -14.73 -23.52
CA PHE A 47 7.69 -13.89 -22.53
C PHE A 47 8.40 -12.55 -22.31
N GLY A 48 9.73 -12.55 -22.28
CA GLY A 48 10.55 -11.33 -22.21
C GLY A 48 10.30 -10.37 -23.38
N GLY A 49 10.16 -10.89 -24.60
CA GLY A 49 9.82 -10.08 -25.78
C GLY A 49 8.41 -9.47 -25.73
N VAL A 50 7.42 -10.20 -25.20
CA VAL A 50 6.05 -9.69 -25.00
C VAL A 50 6.02 -8.56 -23.98
N VAL A 51 6.73 -8.71 -22.86
CA VAL A 51 6.83 -7.67 -21.81
C VAL A 51 7.50 -6.40 -22.35
N ALA A 52 8.59 -6.54 -23.12
CA ALA A 52 9.27 -5.42 -23.75
C ALA A 52 8.37 -4.71 -24.79
N GLY A 53 7.59 -5.46 -25.57
CA GLY A 53 6.64 -4.91 -26.54
C GLY A 53 5.50 -4.12 -25.87
N LEU A 54 4.96 -4.63 -24.76
CA LEU A 54 3.93 -3.94 -23.97
C LEU A 54 4.47 -2.65 -23.33
N ALA A 55 5.70 -2.68 -22.79
CA ALA A 55 6.36 -1.49 -22.28
C ALA A 55 6.57 -0.42 -23.37
N GLY A 56 6.98 -0.85 -24.58
CA GLY A 56 7.08 0.02 -25.75
C GLY A 56 5.74 0.67 -26.13
N LEU A 57 4.63 -0.09 -26.11
CA LEU A 57 3.29 0.43 -26.39
C LEU A 57 2.80 1.42 -25.33
N ILE A 58 3.09 1.18 -24.06
CA ILE A 58 2.73 2.12 -22.97
C ILE A 58 3.51 3.43 -23.12
N THR A 59 4.79 3.36 -23.48
CA THR A 59 5.60 4.57 -23.73
C THR A 59 5.23 5.30 -25.03
N SER A 60 4.61 4.63 -26.01
CA SER A 60 4.14 5.29 -27.23
C SER A 60 2.76 5.94 -27.06
N GLN A 61 1.91 5.39 -26.19
CA GLN A 61 0.59 5.95 -25.87
C GLN A 61 0.64 7.12 -24.86
N SER A 62 1.71 7.25 -24.08
CA SER A 62 1.90 8.38 -23.15
C SER A 62 2.14 9.72 -23.86
N VAL A 63 2.38 9.71 -25.18
CA VAL A 63 2.35 10.91 -26.04
C VAL A 63 0.99 11.02 -26.73
N SER A 64 -0.08 11.10 -25.94
CA SER A 64 -1.38 11.56 -26.42
C SER A 64 -1.30 13.07 -26.73
N LEU A 65 -1.93 13.46 -27.84
CA LEU A 65 -1.89 14.74 -28.57
C LEU A 65 -2.28 16.02 -27.78
N ASN A 66 -2.34 15.99 -26.44
CA ASN A 66 -2.63 17.15 -25.59
C ASN A 66 -1.41 18.08 -25.38
N ASP A 67 -0.18 17.59 -25.49
CA ASP A 67 1.02 18.42 -25.32
C ASP A 67 1.38 19.26 -26.57
N LEU A 68 0.93 18.86 -27.75
CA LEU A 68 1.11 19.63 -28.99
C LEU A 68 0.13 20.82 -29.11
N GLN A 69 -1.03 20.76 -28.45
CA GLN A 69 -1.98 21.89 -28.41
C GLN A 69 -1.62 22.94 -27.34
N ARG A 70 -1.07 22.53 -26.18
CA ARG A 70 -0.60 23.45 -25.13
C ARG A 70 0.60 24.28 -25.57
N ALA A 71 1.51 23.72 -26.38
CA ALA A 71 2.67 24.44 -26.92
C ALA A 71 2.27 25.55 -27.92
N LYS A 72 1.20 25.36 -28.71
CA LYS A 72 0.69 26.39 -29.65
C LYS A 72 -0.09 27.50 -28.93
N LYS A 73 -0.87 27.19 -27.89
CA LYS A 73 -1.59 28.21 -27.08
C LYS A 73 -0.63 29.12 -26.29
N LYS A 74 0.47 28.57 -25.75
CA LYS A 74 1.50 29.37 -25.07
C LYS A 74 2.30 30.27 -26.02
N LYS A 75 2.55 29.85 -27.27
CA LYS A 75 3.23 30.70 -28.27
C LYS A 75 2.35 31.83 -28.83
N LYS A 76 1.01 31.67 -28.88
CA LYS A 76 0.08 32.75 -29.25
C LYS A 76 -0.05 33.80 -28.14
N LYS A 77 -0.18 33.39 -26.87
CA LYS A 77 -0.27 34.32 -25.72
C LYS A 77 1.01 35.09 -25.41
N LYS A 78 2.19 34.61 -25.83
CA LYS A 78 3.47 35.31 -25.62
C LYS A 78 3.79 36.36 -26.70
N LYS A 79 3.11 36.33 -27.85
CA LYS A 79 3.27 37.34 -28.93
C LYS A 79 2.34 38.55 -28.79
N GLU A 80 1.29 38.47 -27.97
CA GLU A 80 0.37 39.58 -27.68
C GLU A 80 0.75 40.40 -26.44
N LYS A 81 1.70 39.92 -25.60
CA LYS A 81 2.13 40.62 -24.38
C LYS A 81 3.36 41.52 -24.53
N ASP A 82 3.96 41.61 -25.72
CA ASP A 82 5.13 42.47 -26.03
C ASP A 82 4.75 43.78 -26.76
N LYS A 83 3.46 44.16 -26.77
CA LYS A 83 3.00 45.46 -27.27
C LYS A 83 1.95 46.07 -26.35
N MET A 84 2.40 46.63 -25.23
CA MET A 84 1.81 47.80 -24.56
C MET A 84 2.50 47.92 -23.20
N GLN A 85 3.51 48.77 -23.16
CA GLN A 85 4.03 49.40 -21.96
C GLN A 85 3.58 50.84 -22.08
N ASP A 86 2.80 51.33 -21.12
CA ASP A 86 2.92 52.66 -20.52
C ASP A 86 1.70 52.96 -19.61
N ASP A 87 2.01 53.69 -18.53
CA ASP A 87 1.16 54.35 -17.55
C ASP A 87 0.88 53.65 -16.20
N MET A 88 1.63 54.09 -15.19
CA MET A 88 1.35 54.09 -13.74
C MET A 88 0.29 55.17 -13.38
N PRO A 89 -0.32 55.26 -12.15
CA PRO A 89 0.17 54.77 -10.85
C PRO A 89 -0.85 54.16 -9.83
N SER A 90 -0.30 53.61 -8.74
CA SER A 90 -0.77 53.52 -7.32
C SER A 90 -2.20 53.11 -6.96
N ASP A 91 -2.37 52.09 -6.07
CA ASP A 91 -2.73 52.32 -4.65
C ASP A 91 -2.64 51.02 -3.82
N ASP A 92 -2.21 51.18 -2.57
CA ASP A 92 -2.12 50.16 -1.51
C ASP A 92 -3.52 49.80 -0.98
N SER A 93 -3.73 48.55 -0.56
CA SER A 93 -4.61 48.20 0.58
C SER A 93 -4.49 46.73 0.98
N GLU A 94 -4.28 46.56 2.27
CA GLU A 94 -3.96 45.37 3.04
C GLU A 94 -5.10 44.35 3.17
N GLY A 95 -4.73 43.11 3.47
CA GLY A 95 -5.64 42.04 3.89
C GLY A 95 -4.87 40.83 4.43
N ARG A 96 -4.25 41.01 5.60
CA ARG A 96 -3.44 40.03 6.33
C ARG A 96 -4.25 39.40 7.47
N GLU A 97 -4.46 38.10 7.44
CA GLU A 97 -4.76 37.26 8.63
C GLU A 97 -3.73 36.12 8.61
N LYS A 98 -2.50 36.35 9.12
CA LYS A 98 -2.04 36.05 10.50
C LYS A 98 -2.30 34.60 10.92
N GLU A 99 -1.39 33.73 10.48
CA GLU A 99 -0.94 32.57 11.23
C GLU A 99 -0.38 33.05 12.58
N THR A 100 -0.99 32.63 13.68
CA THR A 100 -0.40 32.71 15.01
C THR A 100 0.58 31.57 15.18
N GLU A 101 1.85 31.86 14.89
CA GLU A 101 2.97 31.26 15.61
C GLU A 101 2.99 31.84 17.03
N GLU A 102 3.04 30.97 18.04
CA GLU A 102 3.99 31.03 19.16
C GLU A 102 3.72 29.91 20.17
N ALA A 103 4.64 28.94 20.23
CA ALA A 103 5.22 28.43 21.49
C ALA A 103 6.30 27.36 21.21
N SER A 104 7.56 27.81 21.30
CA SER A 104 8.78 27.08 21.71
C SER A 104 9.12 25.70 21.11
N GLY A 105 10.22 25.68 20.36
CA GLY A 105 11.00 24.50 19.96
C GLY A 105 11.17 24.46 18.44
N GLU A 106 12.41 24.53 17.94
CA GLU A 106 12.75 24.50 16.50
C GLU A 106 12.05 23.33 15.77
N GLN A 107 10.85 23.55 15.24
CA GLN A 107 10.15 22.55 14.45
C GLN A 107 10.69 22.61 13.02
N LYS A 108 11.68 21.74 12.74
CA LYS A 108 12.13 21.48 11.37
C LYS A 108 10.93 21.23 10.45
N SER A 109 10.93 21.89 9.29
CA SER A 109 9.85 21.74 8.31
C SER A 109 9.69 20.27 7.90
N LYS A 110 8.46 19.82 7.62
CA LYS A 110 8.18 18.44 7.16
C LYS A 110 9.04 18.03 5.96
N LYS A 111 9.30 18.98 5.06
CA LYS A 111 10.12 18.78 3.86
C LYS A 111 11.60 18.52 4.20
N GLU A 112 12.13 19.25 5.17
CA GLU A 112 13.51 19.08 5.64
C GLU A 112 13.69 17.72 6.32
N ARG A 113 12.78 17.35 7.24
CA ARG A 113 12.79 16.02 7.87
C ARG A 113 12.74 14.87 6.86
N ASN A 114 11.93 15.01 5.81
CA ASN A 114 11.88 14.01 4.73
C ASN A 114 13.18 13.94 3.94
N ARG A 115 13.87 15.07 3.75
CA ARG A 115 15.17 15.13 3.07
C ARG A 115 16.27 14.48 3.92
N GLU A 116 16.32 14.81 5.21
CA GLU A 116 17.25 14.20 6.18
C GLU A 116 17.03 12.69 6.25
N LYS A 117 15.77 12.25 6.35
CA LYS A 117 15.41 10.82 6.31
C LYS A 117 15.92 10.17 5.02
N ALA A 118 15.61 10.72 3.85
CA ALA A 118 16.06 10.14 2.60
C ALA A 118 17.60 10.03 2.51
N GLN A 119 18.33 11.06 2.97
CA GLN A 119 19.79 11.05 3.02
C GLN A 119 20.33 10.01 3.99
N TYR A 120 19.79 9.95 5.21
CA TYR A 120 20.16 8.96 6.21
C TYR A 120 19.97 7.53 5.70
N LEU A 121 18.76 7.21 5.22
CA LEU A 121 18.44 5.88 4.68
C LEU A 121 19.36 5.49 3.51
N SER A 122 19.70 6.44 2.64
CA SER A 122 20.61 6.21 1.51
C SER A 122 22.07 5.94 1.93
N SER A 123 22.47 6.47 3.08
CA SER A 123 23.83 6.35 3.62
C SER A 123 24.10 5.00 4.31
N LEU A 124 23.03 4.27 4.62
CA LEU A 124 23.06 3.00 5.33
C LEU A 124 23.43 1.84 4.40
N ASN A 125 24.29 0.97 4.92
CA ASN A 125 24.62 -0.32 4.33
C ASN A 125 24.56 -1.40 5.41
N ASP A 126 24.77 -2.66 5.03
CA ASP A 126 24.69 -3.80 5.95
C ASP A 126 25.57 -3.63 7.21
N LYS A 127 26.82 -3.18 7.05
CA LYS A 127 27.75 -2.99 8.18
C LYS A 127 27.29 -1.90 9.14
N LYS A 128 26.89 -0.74 8.61
CA LYS A 128 26.38 0.38 9.42
C LYS A 128 25.09 -0.01 10.14
N LEU A 129 24.16 -0.63 9.43
CA LEU A 129 22.89 -1.07 10.02
C LEU A 129 23.12 -2.07 11.15
N LYS A 130 23.98 -3.08 10.96
CA LYS A 130 24.33 -4.05 12.03
C LYS A 130 24.94 -3.36 13.25
N LYS A 131 25.78 -2.34 13.04
CA LYS A 131 26.36 -1.56 14.13
C LYS A 131 25.27 -0.82 14.91
N ILE A 132 24.37 -0.13 14.21
CA ILE A 132 23.23 0.58 14.80
C ILE A 132 22.32 -0.38 15.56
N MET A 133 21.96 -1.52 14.96
CA MET A 133 21.14 -2.54 15.63
C MET A 133 21.79 -3.05 16.92
N LYS A 134 23.13 -3.18 16.96
CA LYS A 134 23.87 -3.56 18.16
C LYS A 134 23.86 -2.45 19.21
N GLU A 135 24.03 -1.19 18.79
CA GLU A 135 23.97 -0.01 19.66
C GLU A 135 22.60 0.11 20.35
N HIS A 136 21.52 -0.16 19.60
CA HIS A 136 20.13 -0.20 20.10
C HIS A 136 19.70 -1.56 20.68
N LYS A 137 20.63 -2.49 20.91
CA LYS A 137 20.37 -3.80 21.52
C LYS A 137 19.19 -4.57 20.90
N VAL A 138 19.01 -4.45 19.58
CA VAL A 138 17.93 -5.14 18.86
C VAL A 138 18.07 -6.64 19.07
N ASN A 139 17.00 -7.28 19.57
CA ASN A 139 16.97 -8.71 19.83
C ASN A 139 17.26 -9.51 18.53
N GLN A 140 17.89 -10.67 18.64
CA GLN A 140 18.05 -11.61 17.52
C GLN A 140 16.69 -11.98 16.90
N ILE A 141 15.67 -12.13 17.75
CA ILE A 141 14.29 -12.34 17.32
C ILE A 141 13.61 -10.98 17.17
N HIS A 142 13.69 -10.42 15.97
CA HIS A 142 13.03 -9.18 15.58
C HIS A 142 12.32 -9.34 14.23
N VAL A 143 11.34 -8.48 13.99
CA VAL A 143 10.68 -8.33 12.67
C VAL A 143 10.95 -6.95 12.10
N LYS A 144 10.90 -6.88 10.78
CA LYS A 144 10.92 -5.62 10.03
C LYS A 144 9.47 -5.18 9.84
N VAL A 145 9.20 -3.91 10.07
CA VAL A 145 7.89 -3.30 9.90
C VAL A 145 8.03 -1.94 9.24
N MET A 146 6.96 -1.49 8.60
CA MET A 146 6.81 -0.15 8.05
C MET A 146 5.75 0.58 8.86
N ILE A 147 6.16 1.66 9.50
CA ILE A 147 5.27 2.58 10.21
C ILE A 147 4.71 3.55 9.19
N ASP A 148 3.39 3.53 9.02
CA ASP A 148 2.68 4.49 8.18
C ASP A 148 2.64 5.85 8.87
N SER A 149 2.24 5.89 10.14
CA SER A 149 2.28 7.08 10.97
C SER A 149 2.35 6.78 12.47
N TYR A 150 2.95 7.70 13.22
CA TYR A 150 2.82 7.76 14.67
C TYR A 150 2.76 9.24 15.09
N PRO A 151 1.55 9.81 15.21
CA PRO A 151 1.36 11.25 15.43
C PRO A 151 2.04 11.79 16.69
N ALA A 152 1.99 11.05 17.80
CA ALA A 152 2.55 11.51 19.08
C ALA A 152 4.06 11.76 19.02
N LYS A 153 4.78 11.08 18.12
CA LYS A 153 6.21 11.28 17.87
C LYS A 153 6.51 11.98 16.54
N ASN A 154 5.48 12.46 15.83
CA ASN A 154 5.62 13.14 14.54
C ASN A 154 6.39 12.30 13.50
N ILE A 155 6.16 10.99 13.51
CA ILE A 155 6.80 10.02 12.62
C ILE A 155 5.83 9.69 11.49
N GLU A 156 6.33 9.72 10.26
CA GLU A 156 5.58 9.35 9.08
C GLU A 156 6.43 8.47 8.16
N GLN A 157 5.83 7.39 7.67
CA GLN A 157 6.35 6.55 6.59
C GLN A 157 7.81 6.14 6.82
N ALA A 158 8.06 5.42 7.91
CA ALA A 158 9.40 5.09 8.39
C ALA A 158 9.58 3.57 8.58
N PRO A 159 10.71 3.02 8.11
CA PRO A 159 11.03 1.62 8.34
C PRO A 159 11.50 1.43 9.78
N ALA A 160 11.14 0.29 10.37
CA ALA A 160 11.51 -0.02 11.74
C ALA A 160 11.82 -1.49 11.95
N PHE A 161 12.61 -1.76 12.97
CA PHE A 161 12.82 -3.09 13.54
C PHE A 161 12.05 -3.14 14.85
N MET A 162 11.34 -4.23 15.06
CA MET A 162 10.49 -4.36 16.23
C MET A 162 10.72 -5.72 16.87
N TRP A 163 10.88 -5.72 18.19
CA TRP A 163 11.14 -6.91 18.99
C TRP A 163 10.46 -6.84 20.33
N ARG A 164 10.25 -8.00 20.93
CA ARG A 164 9.54 -8.14 22.20
C ARG A 164 10.51 -8.47 23.32
N THR A 165 10.19 -7.98 24.52
CA THR A 165 10.68 -8.45 25.81
C THR A 165 9.49 -8.89 26.67
N ASP A 166 9.71 -9.28 27.93
CA ASP A 166 8.64 -9.81 28.78
C ASP A 166 7.51 -8.80 29.01
N THR A 167 7.85 -7.51 29.15
CA THR A 167 6.91 -6.44 29.50
C THR A 167 6.74 -5.37 28.43
N MET A 168 7.68 -5.25 27.48
CA MET A 168 7.72 -4.17 26.50
C MET A 168 7.80 -4.67 25.06
N LEU A 169 7.15 -3.95 24.16
CA LEU A 169 7.36 -3.99 22.73
C LEU A 169 8.29 -2.84 22.32
N HIS A 170 9.42 -3.19 21.74
CA HIS A 170 10.48 -2.26 21.38
C HIS A 170 10.45 -1.97 19.88
N PHE A 171 10.80 -0.75 19.51
CA PHE A 171 10.90 -0.29 18.14
C PHE A 171 12.18 0.51 17.95
N MET A 172 12.97 0.13 16.93
CA MET A 172 14.06 0.94 16.38
C MET A 172 13.63 1.46 15.01
N ILE A 173 13.32 2.75 14.91
CA ILE A 173 12.87 3.41 13.68
C ILE A 173 14.05 4.09 13.00
N LEU A 174 14.08 4.04 11.67
CA LEU A 174 15.03 4.82 10.86
C LEU A 174 14.33 6.05 10.25
N THR A 175 14.53 7.21 10.85
CA THR A 175 14.05 8.50 10.32
C THR A 175 15.24 9.29 9.75
N GLY A 176 15.55 10.48 10.26
CA GLY A 176 16.83 11.16 9.99
C GLY A 176 18.00 10.56 10.78
N GLN A 177 17.70 9.76 11.79
CA GLN A 177 18.64 8.97 12.59
C GLN A 177 17.93 7.70 13.08
N ALA A 178 18.66 6.81 13.76
CA ALA A 178 18.03 5.71 14.47
C ALA A 178 17.46 6.21 15.80
N GLU A 179 16.19 5.95 16.04
CA GLU A 179 15.48 6.33 17.26
C GLU A 179 14.79 5.12 17.84
N GLU A 180 14.79 5.04 19.16
CA GLU A 180 14.20 3.93 19.90
C GLU A 180 13.02 4.40 20.75
N PHE A 181 12.00 3.57 20.82
CA PHE A 181 10.93 3.74 21.79
C PHE A 181 10.26 2.41 22.09
N GLU A 182 9.61 2.40 23.25
CA GLU A 182 9.01 1.21 23.82
C GLU A 182 7.52 1.46 24.09
N VAL A 183 6.74 0.40 24.01
CA VAL A 183 5.33 0.38 24.35
C VAL A 183 5.09 -0.77 25.34
N PRO A 184 4.50 -0.51 26.52
CA PRO A 184 4.10 -1.56 27.44
C PRO A 184 3.15 -2.55 26.78
N LEU A 185 3.41 -3.86 26.96
CA LEU A 185 2.55 -4.89 26.37
C LEU A 185 1.14 -4.86 26.96
N GLU A 186 0.97 -4.38 28.19
CA GLU A 186 -0.32 -4.20 28.85
C GLU A 186 -1.22 -3.17 28.14
N ASP A 187 -0.62 -2.19 27.46
CA ASP A 187 -1.35 -1.19 26.69
C ASP A 187 -1.84 -1.74 25.34
N ILE A 188 -1.23 -2.83 24.86
CA ILE A 188 -1.53 -3.44 23.56
C ILE A 188 -2.72 -4.39 23.70
N LYS A 189 -3.93 -3.83 23.60
CA LYS A 189 -5.20 -4.58 23.63
C LYS A 189 -5.44 -5.42 22.36
N GLY A 190 -4.84 -5.03 21.25
CA GLY A 190 -5.10 -5.62 19.93
C GLY A 190 -4.52 -4.81 18.79
N PHE A 191 -4.50 -5.40 17.59
CA PHE A 191 -4.20 -4.72 16.34
C PHE A 191 -5.50 -4.34 15.66
N LEU A 192 -5.86 -3.07 15.68
CA LEU A 192 -7.10 -2.58 15.09
C LEU A 192 -6.90 -2.30 13.59
N LEU A 193 -7.67 -2.99 12.74
CA LEU A 193 -7.70 -2.71 11.31
C LEU A 193 -8.36 -1.35 11.02
N VAL A 194 -7.63 -0.45 10.39
CA VAL A 194 -8.12 0.84 9.91
C VAL A 194 -8.20 0.82 8.38
N LYS A 195 -9.43 0.76 7.88
CA LYS A 195 -9.74 0.55 6.46
C LYS A 195 -9.83 1.88 5.68
N ASN A 196 -9.55 1.81 4.38
CA ASN A 196 -9.81 2.90 3.43
C ASN A 196 -9.09 4.21 3.77
N VAL A 197 -7.87 4.12 4.29
CA VAL A 197 -7.00 5.28 4.51
C VAL A 197 -6.65 5.88 3.17
N SER A 198 -6.76 7.21 3.03
CA SER A 198 -6.40 7.91 1.81
C SER A 198 -4.92 7.69 1.49
N ALA A 199 -4.62 7.40 0.22
CA ALA A 199 -3.27 7.15 -0.23
C ALA A 199 -2.95 7.94 -1.49
N ASP A 200 -1.69 8.33 -1.63
CA ASP A 200 -1.15 8.91 -2.84
C ASP A 200 0.12 8.13 -3.21
N PRO A 201 0.03 7.07 -4.03
CA PRO A 201 1.16 6.20 -4.32
C PRO A 201 2.39 6.91 -4.93
N ASP A 202 2.18 8.07 -5.56
CA ASP A 202 3.27 8.85 -6.15
C ASP A 202 4.07 9.62 -5.09
N LYS A 203 3.43 9.97 -3.96
CA LYS A 203 4.04 10.72 -2.85
C LYS A 203 4.37 9.85 -1.65
N ASP A 204 3.53 8.86 -1.36
CA ASP A 204 3.69 7.94 -0.26
C ASP A 204 4.98 7.14 -0.44
N TYR A 205 5.76 7.08 0.63
CA TYR A 205 7.02 6.36 0.71
C TYR A 205 8.02 6.77 -0.38
N ALA A 206 8.04 8.05 -0.79
CA ALA A 206 8.93 8.55 -1.85
C ALA A 206 10.41 8.16 -1.65
N SER A 207 10.90 8.09 -0.41
CA SER A 207 12.27 7.66 -0.08
C SER A 207 12.58 6.21 -0.49
N PHE A 208 11.56 5.38 -0.69
CA PHE A 208 11.65 3.96 -1.04
C PHE A 208 11.56 3.70 -2.55
N GLN A 209 11.25 4.73 -3.36
CA GLN A 209 11.22 4.59 -4.83
C GLN A 209 12.63 4.33 -5.41
N TYR A 210 13.68 4.76 -4.71
CA TYR A 210 15.06 4.53 -5.11
C TYR A 210 15.60 3.20 -4.57
N SER A 211 16.40 2.49 -5.38
CA SER A 211 16.90 1.15 -5.07
C SER A 211 18.10 1.13 -4.09
N THR A 212 17.94 1.78 -2.93
CA THR A 212 18.95 1.76 -1.85
C THR A 212 18.95 0.42 -1.10
N PHE A 213 19.96 0.18 -0.25
CA PHE A 213 20.01 -1.01 0.60
C PHE A 213 18.78 -1.13 1.51
N ILE A 214 18.42 -0.04 2.20
CA ILE A 214 17.24 -0.02 3.08
C ILE A 214 15.95 -0.14 2.26
N SER A 215 15.85 0.54 1.13
CA SER A 215 14.66 0.46 0.28
C SER A 215 14.39 -0.98 -0.17
N LYS A 216 15.42 -1.68 -0.66
CA LYS A 216 15.31 -3.10 -1.03
C LYS A 216 14.90 -3.99 0.14
N MET A 217 15.45 -3.73 1.32
CA MET A 217 15.15 -4.49 2.53
C MET A 217 13.68 -4.32 2.98
N PHE A 218 13.14 -3.11 2.85
CA PHE A 218 11.80 -2.77 3.35
C PHE A 218 10.72 -2.75 2.27
N GLN A 219 11.06 -2.95 0.99
CA GLN A 219 10.12 -3.02 -0.13
C GLN A 219 8.94 -3.97 0.13
N PRO A 220 9.14 -5.19 0.68
CA PRO A 220 8.03 -6.12 0.94
C PRO A 220 7.04 -5.64 2.02
N TYR A 221 7.38 -4.60 2.77
CA TYR A 221 6.60 -4.08 3.90
C TYR A 221 5.90 -2.75 3.55
N LEU A 222 6.01 -2.28 2.29
CA LEU A 222 5.22 -1.15 1.80
C LEU A 222 3.73 -1.53 1.70
N PRO A 223 2.80 -0.58 1.86
CA PRO A 223 1.38 -0.92 1.87
C PRO A 223 0.90 -1.36 0.49
N GLU A 224 -0.10 -2.23 0.48
CA GLU A 224 -0.85 -2.51 -0.75
C GLU A 224 -1.89 -1.43 -0.99
N TYR A 225 -1.87 -0.85 -2.19
CA TYR A 225 -2.85 0.14 -2.62
C TYR A 225 -3.96 -0.53 -3.41
N PHE A 226 -5.19 -0.07 -3.21
CA PHE A 226 -6.34 -0.47 -4.00
C PHE A 226 -7.13 0.75 -4.47
N GLU A 227 -7.89 0.58 -5.54
CA GLU A 227 -8.74 1.63 -6.10
C GLU A 227 -10.14 1.53 -5.52
N THR A 228 -10.72 2.67 -5.19
CA THR A 228 -12.14 2.81 -4.92
C THR A 228 -12.71 3.93 -5.77
N THR A 229 -14.00 3.84 -6.10
CA THR A 229 -14.72 4.89 -6.81
C THR A 229 -15.62 5.60 -5.81
N ASN A 230 -15.36 6.89 -5.61
CA ASN A 230 -16.19 7.75 -4.76
C ASN A 230 -16.73 8.89 -5.62
N ASN A 231 -18.05 8.99 -5.76
CA ASN A 231 -18.72 9.99 -6.61
C ASN A 231 -18.16 10.08 -8.05
N GLY A 232 -17.77 8.93 -8.64
CA GLY A 232 -17.20 8.87 -9.99
C GLY A 232 -15.72 9.26 -10.10
N GLN A 233 -15.07 9.67 -9.01
CA GLN A 233 -13.63 9.89 -8.95
C GLN A 233 -12.92 8.63 -8.46
N LEU A 234 -11.82 8.28 -9.13
CA LEU A 234 -10.93 7.20 -8.70
C LEU A 234 -10.06 7.71 -7.55
N GLU A 235 -10.24 7.10 -6.37
CA GLU A 235 -9.42 7.35 -5.20
C GLU A 235 -8.53 6.13 -4.92
N ARG A 236 -7.25 6.38 -4.62
CA ARG A 236 -6.33 5.35 -4.14
C ARG A 236 -6.45 5.26 -2.62
N LYS A 237 -6.62 4.04 -2.11
CA LYS A 237 -6.72 3.75 -0.69
C LYS A 237 -5.71 2.69 -0.28
N LYS A 238 -5.44 2.63 1.02
CA LYS A 238 -4.68 1.58 1.69
C LYS A 238 -5.35 1.21 3.01
N ASN A 239 -4.98 0.06 3.55
CA ASN A 239 -5.36 -0.31 4.92
C ASN A 239 -4.12 -0.26 5.82
N THR A 240 -4.34 0.08 7.08
CA THR A 240 -3.30 0.12 8.11
C THR A 240 -3.80 -0.61 9.35
N PHE A 241 -2.90 -0.94 10.26
CA PHE A 241 -3.23 -1.49 11.57
C PHE A 241 -2.74 -0.55 12.65
N ARG A 242 -3.67 -0.12 13.50
CA ARG A 242 -3.37 0.69 14.67
C ARG A 242 -3.05 -0.22 15.85
N ILE A 243 -1.97 0.12 16.54
CA ILE A 243 -1.57 -0.41 17.83
C ILE A 243 -1.59 0.77 18.80
N GLU A 244 -2.08 0.57 20.02
CA GLU A 244 -1.91 1.60 21.05
C GLU A 244 -0.41 1.85 21.32
N PRO A 245 -0.02 3.11 21.62
CA PRO A 245 -0.85 4.29 21.89
C PRO A 245 -1.24 5.12 20.63
N GLY A 246 -1.25 4.53 19.44
CA GLY A 246 -1.61 5.23 18.19
C GLY A 246 -0.56 5.09 17.08
N ILE A 247 0.10 3.94 17.00
CA ILE A 247 1.09 3.60 15.99
C ILE A 247 0.37 2.87 14.86
N TYR A 248 0.51 3.37 13.64
CA TYR A 248 -0.09 2.79 12.45
C TYR A 248 0.97 2.03 11.65
N LEU A 249 0.76 0.74 11.47
CA LEU A 249 1.60 -0.12 10.63
C LEU A 249 0.92 -0.40 9.29
N THR A 250 1.70 -0.61 8.24
CA THR A 250 1.17 -1.07 6.95
C THR A 250 0.60 -2.48 7.07
N ASN A 251 -0.41 -2.81 6.26
CA ASN A 251 -1.00 -4.16 6.23
C ASN A 251 0.03 -5.26 5.94
N SER A 252 0.96 -5.02 5.01
CA SER A 252 2.03 -5.96 4.65
C SER A 252 3.05 -6.19 5.78
N SER A 253 3.21 -5.25 6.70
CA SER A 253 4.05 -5.43 7.89
C SER A 253 3.47 -6.44 8.87
N VAL A 254 2.14 -6.48 8.94
CA VAL A 254 1.38 -7.18 9.97
C VAL A 254 1.39 -8.70 9.78
N ALA A 255 1.57 -9.16 8.54
CA ALA A 255 1.77 -10.57 8.20
C ALA A 255 2.90 -11.22 9.01
N ASN A 256 4.02 -10.51 9.17
CA ASN A 256 5.20 -11.02 9.86
C ASN A 256 5.13 -10.81 11.38
N LEU A 257 4.19 -10.00 11.86
CA LEU A 257 4.07 -9.69 13.27
C LEU A 257 3.74 -10.91 14.09
N ARG A 258 2.88 -11.81 13.62
CA ARG A 258 2.53 -13.05 14.34
C ARG A 258 3.72 -13.91 14.76
N LYS A 259 4.84 -13.80 14.05
CA LYS A 259 6.08 -14.55 14.35
C LYS A 259 6.86 -14.00 15.54
N VAL A 260 6.66 -12.72 15.89
CA VAL A 260 7.43 -12.00 16.94
C VAL A 260 6.52 -11.38 17.99
N LEU A 261 5.26 -11.13 17.66
CA LEU A 261 4.21 -10.62 18.53
C LEU A 261 3.27 -11.74 18.97
N LEU A 262 3.20 -11.86 20.30
CA LEU A 262 2.17 -12.47 21.14
C LEU A 262 1.34 -13.62 20.54
N PRO A 263 1.56 -14.87 20.98
CA PRO A 263 0.44 -15.79 21.15
C PRO A 263 -0.62 -15.09 22.04
N GLY A 264 -1.80 -14.81 21.48
CA GLY A 264 -2.94 -14.28 22.23
C GLY A 264 -3.33 -12.82 22.01
N VAL A 265 -2.60 -12.01 21.21
CA VAL A 265 -3.11 -10.67 20.85
C VAL A 265 -4.08 -10.77 19.69
N ALA A 266 -5.29 -10.26 19.92
CA ALA A 266 -6.37 -10.26 18.94
C ALA A 266 -6.13 -9.23 17.82
N PHE A 267 -6.46 -9.64 16.60
CA PHE A 267 -6.68 -8.71 15.51
C PHE A 267 -8.13 -8.24 15.57
N LEU A 268 -8.30 -6.95 15.76
CA LEU A 268 -9.60 -6.32 15.97
C LEU A 268 -10.07 -5.64 14.68
N VAL A 269 -11.36 -5.75 14.41
CA VAL A 269 -12.02 -5.04 13.32
C VAL A 269 -13.18 -4.27 13.94
N ASP A 270 -13.12 -2.94 13.85
CA ASP A 270 -14.21 -2.06 14.24
C ASP A 270 -14.86 -1.50 12.97
N ASP A 271 -15.99 -2.08 12.59
CA ASP A 271 -16.80 -1.60 11.47
C ASP A 271 -18.29 -1.89 11.67
N GLN A 272 -19.10 -1.31 10.77
CA GLN A 272 -20.55 -1.44 10.80
C GLN A 272 -21.04 -2.89 10.71
N VAL A 273 -20.27 -3.80 10.11
CA VAL A 273 -20.66 -5.22 10.00
C VAL A 273 -20.45 -5.92 11.34
N ILE A 274 -19.30 -5.69 11.97
CA ILE A 274 -18.98 -6.24 13.29
C ILE A 274 -19.90 -5.67 14.39
N ALA A 275 -20.16 -4.37 14.34
CA ALA A 275 -21.05 -3.69 15.28
C ALA A 275 -22.54 -4.02 15.09
N SER A 276 -22.92 -4.56 13.93
CA SER A 276 -24.32 -4.86 13.63
C SER A 276 -24.85 -6.04 14.45
N THR A 277 -26.06 -5.88 14.99
CA THR A 277 -26.82 -6.95 15.65
C THR A 277 -27.55 -7.86 14.67
N ARG A 278 -27.57 -7.51 13.38
CA ARG A 278 -28.19 -8.33 12.32
C ARG A 278 -27.45 -9.65 12.10
N PHE A 279 -26.13 -9.62 12.22
CA PHE A 279 -25.27 -10.77 11.95
C PHE A 279 -24.94 -11.50 13.25
N ASN A 280 -25.00 -12.82 13.23
CA ASN A 280 -24.53 -13.64 14.35
C ASN A 280 -23.00 -13.78 14.36
N GLU A 281 -22.47 -14.37 15.43
CA GLU A 281 -21.02 -14.49 15.60
C GLU A 281 -20.35 -15.41 14.57
N TYR A 282 -21.03 -16.43 14.04
CA TYR A 282 -20.49 -17.28 12.97
C TYR A 282 -20.25 -16.51 11.68
N PHE A 283 -21.20 -15.65 11.30
CA PHE A 283 -21.00 -14.73 10.17
C PHE A 283 -19.84 -13.77 10.45
N LYS A 284 -19.82 -13.14 11.63
CA LYS A 284 -18.79 -12.17 12.00
C LYS A 284 -17.41 -12.82 12.03
N GLU A 285 -17.30 -14.07 12.45
CA GLU A 285 -16.03 -14.81 12.52
C GLU A 285 -15.41 -15.02 11.12
N LEU A 286 -16.21 -15.50 10.16
CA LEU A 286 -15.74 -15.63 8.77
C LEU A 286 -15.52 -14.28 8.12
N TYR A 287 -16.32 -13.26 8.47
CA TYR A 287 -16.10 -11.90 8.00
C TYR A 287 -14.75 -11.34 8.49
N ARG A 288 -14.44 -11.45 9.79
CA ARG A 288 -13.13 -11.08 10.38
C ARG A 288 -12.01 -11.83 9.68
N SER A 289 -12.11 -13.15 9.58
CA SER A 289 -11.10 -13.99 8.93
C SER A 289 -10.87 -13.59 7.47
N SER A 290 -11.93 -13.25 6.74
CA SER A 290 -11.81 -12.78 5.35
C SER A 290 -11.05 -11.45 5.24
N LEU A 291 -11.26 -10.54 6.21
CA LEU A 291 -10.53 -9.26 6.28
C LEU A 291 -9.07 -9.48 6.63
N LEU A 292 -8.77 -10.37 7.57
CA LEU A 292 -7.39 -10.73 7.91
C LEU A 292 -6.67 -11.35 6.71
N CYS A 293 -7.35 -12.19 5.93
CA CYS A 293 -6.78 -12.80 4.72
C CYS A 293 -6.50 -11.73 3.65
N LYS A 294 -7.46 -10.85 3.38
CA LYS A 294 -7.30 -9.71 2.45
C LYS A 294 -6.19 -8.74 2.84
N ASN A 295 -5.82 -8.69 4.12
CA ASN A 295 -4.75 -7.86 4.64
C ASN A 295 -3.47 -8.64 4.92
N MET A 296 -3.33 -9.84 4.36
CA MET A 296 -2.13 -10.69 4.45
C MET A 296 -1.77 -11.15 5.87
N VAL A 297 -2.69 -11.02 6.83
CA VAL A 297 -2.47 -11.40 8.23
C VAL A 297 -2.59 -12.92 8.40
N ILE A 298 -3.58 -13.55 7.74
CA ILE A 298 -3.66 -15.00 7.56
C ILE A 298 -3.42 -15.35 6.09
N SER A 299 -2.88 -16.53 5.85
CA SER A 299 -2.82 -17.12 4.53
C SER A 299 -4.21 -17.51 4.01
N LEU A 300 -4.32 -17.70 2.70
CA LEU A 300 -5.53 -18.23 2.07
C LEU A 300 -5.85 -19.65 2.53
N GLU A 301 -4.83 -20.43 2.87
CA GLU A 301 -4.97 -21.80 3.39
C GLU A 301 -5.58 -21.79 4.80
N GLU A 302 -5.02 -21.00 5.72
CA GLU A 302 -5.60 -20.78 7.06
C GLU A 302 -7.07 -20.32 6.96
N TYR A 303 -7.39 -19.40 6.04
CA TYR A 303 -8.77 -18.97 5.82
C TYR A 303 -9.67 -20.12 5.36
N ARG A 304 -9.21 -20.93 4.40
CA ARG A 304 -9.96 -22.08 3.89
C ARG A 304 -10.19 -23.15 4.94
N GLU A 305 -9.24 -23.37 5.85
CA GLU A 305 -9.41 -24.27 6.99
C GLU A 305 -10.40 -23.75 8.04
N GLN A 306 -10.54 -22.42 8.18
CA GLN A 306 -11.47 -21.82 9.14
C GLN A 306 -12.94 -21.92 8.70
N ILE A 307 -13.20 -21.95 7.38
CA ILE A 307 -14.54 -22.10 6.81
C ILE A 307 -15.27 -23.34 7.35
N PRO A 308 -14.78 -24.58 7.15
CA PRO A 308 -15.49 -25.77 7.62
C PRO A 308 -15.62 -25.80 9.13
N LYS A 309 -14.58 -25.39 9.89
CA LYS A 309 -14.64 -25.29 11.37
C LYS A 309 -15.81 -24.41 11.83
N THR A 310 -15.99 -23.25 11.19
CA THR A 310 -17.06 -22.31 11.55
C THR A 310 -18.43 -22.81 11.11
N LEU A 311 -18.52 -23.44 9.93
CA LEU A 311 -19.78 -23.97 9.40
C LEU A 311 -20.24 -25.22 10.16
N ASP A 312 -19.31 -26.09 10.59
CA ASP A 312 -19.62 -27.23 11.46
C ASP A 312 -20.11 -26.73 12.82
N ALA A 313 -19.44 -25.75 13.42
CA ALA A 313 -19.91 -25.13 14.67
C ALA A 313 -21.27 -24.41 14.53
N LEU A 314 -21.59 -23.90 13.33
CA LEU A 314 -22.89 -23.32 13.02
C LEU A 314 -24.00 -24.38 12.92
N LEU A 315 -23.68 -25.59 12.45
CA LEU A 315 -24.63 -26.72 12.41
C LEU A 315 -25.04 -27.16 13.83
N ASP A 316 -24.07 -27.20 14.74
CA ASP A 316 -24.26 -27.62 16.14
C ASP A 316 -24.84 -26.52 17.04
N ALA A 317 -24.97 -25.30 16.51
CA ALA A 317 -25.41 -24.14 17.27
C ALA A 317 -26.89 -24.28 17.71
N PRO A 318 -27.24 -23.84 18.94
CA PRO A 318 -28.62 -23.83 19.42
C PRO A 318 -29.42 -22.65 18.84
N ILE A 319 -29.48 -22.56 17.51
CA ILE A 319 -30.16 -21.50 16.75
C ILE A 319 -31.37 -22.04 15.99
N SER A 320 -32.28 -21.14 15.61
CA SER A 320 -33.45 -21.50 14.79
C SER A 320 -33.04 -21.89 13.36
N GLY A 321 -33.86 -22.72 12.70
CA GLY A 321 -33.62 -23.07 11.30
C GLY A 321 -33.67 -21.87 10.35
N THR A 322 -34.55 -20.91 10.64
CA THR A 322 -34.60 -19.64 9.89
C THR A 322 -33.30 -18.84 10.05
N GLU A 323 -32.76 -18.78 11.26
CA GLU A 323 -31.49 -18.10 11.54
C GLU A 323 -30.31 -18.79 10.84
N PHE A 324 -30.27 -20.13 10.85
CA PHE A 324 -29.26 -20.89 10.11
C PHE A 324 -29.30 -20.58 8.60
N VAL A 325 -30.48 -20.65 7.98
CA VAL A 325 -30.65 -20.40 6.54
C VAL A 325 -30.27 -18.95 6.18
N ASN A 326 -30.69 -17.98 6.99
CA ASN A 326 -30.31 -16.58 6.79
C ASN A 326 -28.79 -16.37 6.90
N THR A 327 -28.15 -17.03 7.85
CA THR A 327 -26.69 -16.96 8.04
C THR A 327 -25.95 -17.52 6.82
N ILE A 328 -26.33 -18.72 6.35
CA ILE A 328 -25.72 -19.34 5.14
C ILE A 328 -25.93 -18.45 3.91
N TYR A 329 -27.13 -17.88 3.74
CA TYR A 329 -27.41 -16.96 2.64
C TYR A 329 -26.52 -15.72 2.71
N ASP A 330 -26.39 -15.10 3.88
CA ASP A 330 -25.56 -13.91 4.07
C ASP A 330 -24.06 -14.21 3.85
N LEU A 331 -23.56 -15.34 4.36
CA LEU A 331 -22.19 -15.79 4.13
C LEU A 331 -21.86 -15.89 2.62
N ASN A 332 -22.77 -16.43 1.82
CA ASN A 332 -22.60 -16.51 0.37
C ASN A 332 -22.77 -15.15 -0.32
N LYS A 333 -23.74 -14.33 0.10
CA LYS A 333 -23.98 -12.99 -0.44
C LYS A 333 -22.74 -12.09 -0.28
N TYR A 334 -22.07 -12.18 0.87
CA TYR A 334 -20.82 -11.48 1.15
C TYR A 334 -19.57 -12.16 0.57
N ARG A 335 -19.74 -13.26 -0.18
CA ARG A 335 -18.67 -14.05 -0.79
C ARG A 335 -17.65 -14.56 0.23
N LEU A 336 -18.12 -14.92 1.43
CA LEU A 336 -17.30 -15.47 2.50
C LEU A 336 -17.14 -16.99 2.33
N ILE A 337 -18.15 -17.65 1.78
CA ILE A 337 -18.15 -19.08 1.45
C ILE A 337 -18.50 -19.29 -0.03
N SER A 338 -18.22 -20.48 -0.56
CA SER A 338 -18.55 -20.85 -1.92
C SER A 338 -20.01 -21.31 -2.06
N LYS A 339 -20.52 -21.34 -3.30
CA LYS A 339 -21.83 -21.93 -3.60
C LYS A 339 -21.88 -23.43 -3.25
N ASN A 340 -20.76 -24.13 -3.34
CA ASN A 340 -20.69 -25.54 -2.99
C ASN A 340 -20.89 -25.73 -1.48
N ASP A 341 -20.25 -24.89 -0.65
CA ASP A 341 -20.41 -24.91 0.80
C ASP A 341 -21.87 -24.70 1.19
N VAL A 342 -22.57 -23.76 0.53
CA VAL A 342 -24.01 -23.54 0.75
C VAL A 342 -24.81 -24.82 0.53
N VAL A 343 -24.57 -25.53 -0.57
CA VAL A 343 -25.30 -26.77 -0.90
C VAL A 343 -24.99 -27.85 0.15
N THR A 344 -23.71 -28.09 0.42
CA THR A 344 -23.27 -29.12 1.37
C THR A 344 -23.83 -28.90 2.76
N TYR A 345 -23.72 -27.68 3.31
CA TYR A 345 -24.14 -27.40 4.68
C TYR A 345 -25.65 -27.27 4.83
N THR A 346 -26.37 -26.82 3.79
CA THR A 346 -27.84 -26.85 3.80
C THR A 346 -28.37 -28.28 3.77
N GLN A 347 -27.72 -29.19 3.04
CA GLN A 347 -28.08 -30.60 3.02
C GLN A 347 -27.82 -31.27 4.37
N ARG A 348 -26.63 -31.10 4.95
CA ARG A 348 -26.27 -31.63 6.28
C ARG A 348 -27.26 -31.18 7.36
N TYR A 349 -27.65 -29.90 7.35
CA TYR A 349 -28.64 -29.38 8.30
C TYR A 349 -29.99 -30.11 8.21
N ARG A 350 -30.48 -30.40 6.99
CA ARG A 350 -31.74 -31.14 6.79
C ARG A 350 -31.65 -32.57 7.31
N GLU A 351 -30.54 -33.25 7.03
CA GLU A 351 -30.30 -34.62 7.49
C GLU A 351 -30.28 -34.71 9.02
N LEU A 352 -29.64 -33.76 9.70
CA LEU A 352 -29.60 -33.67 11.17
C LEU A 352 -30.99 -33.43 11.79
N LYS A 353 -31.82 -32.58 11.16
CA LYS A 353 -33.18 -32.32 11.66
C LYS A 353 -34.14 -33.47 11.38
N MET A 354 -33.98 -34.21 10.29
CA MET A 354 -34.78 -35.41 10.00
C MET A 354 -34.41 -36.61 10.87
N SER A 355 -33.17 -36.69 11.35
CA SER A 355 -32.71 -37.75 12.28
C SER A 355 -33.00 -37.44 13.76
N SER A 356 -33.51 -36.25 14.07
CA SER A 356 -33.94 -35.83 15.41
C SER A 356 -35.46 -36.00 15.63
N HIS A 357 -36.16 -36.64 14.69
CA HIS A 357 -37.56 -37.07 14.76
C HIS A 357 -37.60 -38.60 14.67
#